data_AF-A0A7R6XW59-F1
#
_entry.id   AF-A0A7R6XW59-F1
#
_cell.length_a   1.000
_cell.length_b   1.000
_cell.length_c   1.000
_cell.angle_alpha   90.00
_cell.angle_beta   90.00
_cell.angle_gamma   90.00
#
_symmetry.space_group_name_H-M   'P 1'
#
loop_
_entity.id
_entity.type
_entity.pdbx_description
1 polymer ?
#
loop_
_entity_poly.entity_id
_entity_poly.type
_entity_poly.pdbx_seq_one_letter_code
_entity_poly.pdbx_strand_id
1 'polypeptide(L)'
;MPAPTDAADDRPGWRLMHAIAARFVGWAVDTEGSSRSSALIRVGLAMLFWSRWAGELLLYMDQSPMGLFLAANFFVATALLFVGYHSRVAAVWTGAVGLAMYYYFGFQLGREPWTHHHTYLLAVAALLIALTPCGRSYSLDRYLAVMRAERMGLPPPAERGNLWGLRLIVVQLSVLYFFAALDKTSYAFLSGARIEAIFLWYYEGSDHPAGLAWLATIVSIAVVALEYCLAFGLPFRATRRYLLLPGLAFHAIIYLTLPVYTFSATMALLYLAYFDADAVDKVIARLQGIGPTGTAREEIS
;
A
#
# COMPACT_ATOMS: atom_id res chain seq x y z
N MET A 1 20.06 59.71 -12.44
CA MET A 1 20.63 58.58 -11.68
C MET A 1 19.91 57.32 -12.13
N PRO A 2 20.59 56.30 -12.67
CA PRO A 2 19.92 55.05 -13.01
C PRO A 2 19.57 54.30 -11.71
N ALA A 3 18.36 53.74 -11.67
CA ALA A 3 17.88 52.93 -10.56
C ALA A 3 18.74 51.67 -10.41
N PRO A 4 19.06 51.23 -9.18
CA PRO A 4 19.77 49.98 -8.96
C PRO A 4 18.84 48.81 -9.36
N THR A 5 19.08 48.26 -10.53
CA THR A 5 18.46 47.04 -11.03
C THR A 5 18.94 45.85 -10.21
N ASP A 6 18.03 45.27 -9.42
CA ASP A 6 17.85 43.84 -9.13
C ASP A 6 19.07 42.90 -9.27
N ALA A 7 20.14 43.19 -8.53
CA ALA A 7 21.27 42.27 -8.38
C ALA A 7 21.01 41.16 -7.32
N ALA A 8 19.74 40.91 -6.97
CA ALA A 8 19.37 39.93 -5.95
C ALA A 8 19.08 38.52 -6.50
N ASP A 9 18.89 38.37 -7.83
CA ASP A 9 18.35 37.14 -8.44
C ASP A 9 19.42 36.17 -9.01
N ASP A 10 20.71 36.52 -8.87
CA ASP A 10 21.85 35.76 -9.39
C ASP A 10 22.57 34.91 -8.32
N ARG A 11 21.87 34.50 -7.24
CA ARG A 11 22.46 33.57 -6.27
C ARG A 11 22.45 32.15 -6.86
N PRO A 12 23.61 31.52 -7.15
CA PRO A 12 23.67 30.21 -7.82
C PRO A 12 22.91 29.09 -7.09
N GLY A 13 22.77 29.18 -5.77
CA GLY A 13 21.95 28.25 -4.98
C GLY A 13 20.45 28.33 -5.27
N TRP A 14 19.91 29.51 -5.59
CA TRP A 14 18.49 29.71 -5.84
C TRP A 14 18.03 29.02 -7.13
N ARG A 15 18.83 29.14 -8.21
CA ARG A 15 18.57 28.46 -9.49
C ARG A 15 18.60 26.94 -9.36
N LEU A 16 19.55 26.39 -8.58
CA LEU A 16 19.63 24.96 -8.31
C LEU A 16 18.39 24.48 -7.53
N MET A 17 17.99 25.20 -6.47
CA MET A 17 16.79 24.85 -5.71
C MET A 17 15.52 24.92 -6.57
N HIS A 18 15.40 25.92 -7.44
CA HIS A 18 14.27 26.03 -8.38
C HIS A 18 14.26 24.86 -9.37
N ALA A 19 15.41 24.49 -9.93
CA ALA A 19 15.52 23.36 -10.84
C ALA A 19 15.16 22.02 -10.17
N ILE A 20 15.62 21.81 -8.93
CA ILE A 20 15.27 20.62 -8.15
C ILE A 20 13.76 20.61 -7.83
N ALA A 21 13.21 21.74 -7.39
CA ALA A 21 11.79 21.86 -7.07
C ALA A 21 10.93 21.63 -8.32
N ALA A 22 11.26 22.25 -9.46
CA ALA A 22 10.56 22.06 -10.72
C ALA A 22 10.63 20.61 -11.20
N ARG A 23 11.80 19.96 -11.10
CA ARG A 23 11.95 18.54 -11.43
C ARG A 23 11.16 17.65 -10.48
N PHE A 24 11.11 17.97 -9.20
CA PHE A 24 10.31 17.24 -8.22
C PHE A 24 8.82 17.41 -8.47
N VAL A 25 8.35 18.62 -8.76
CA VAL A 25 6.96 18.92 -9.10
C VAL A 25 6.57 18.21 -10.40
N GLY A 26 7.38 18.32 -11.45
CA GLY A 26 7.10 17.64 -12.72
C GLY A 26 7.10 16.12 -12.56
N TRP A 27 8.02 15.59 -11.75
CA TRP A 27 7.97 14.18 -11.37
C TRP A 27 6.67 13.89 -10.60
N ALA A 28 6.32 14.62 -9.55
CA ALA A 28 5.17 14.34 -8.69
C ALA A 28 3.80 14.51 -9.36
N VAL A 29 3.61 15.59 -10.12
CA VAL A 29 2.32 16.05 -10.64
C VAL A 29 2.08 15.60 -12.08
N ASP A 30 3.10 15.64 -12.92
CA ASP A 30 2.91 15.50 -14.38
C ASP A 30 3.09 14.06 -14.87
N THR A 31 3.49 13.14 -13.99
CA THR A 31 3.68 11.74 -14.37
C THR A 31 2.39 10.94 -14.24
N GLU A 32 1.89 10.51 -15.40
CA GLU A 32 0.73 9.64 -15.50
C GLU A 32 1.11 8.23 -15.93
N GLY A 33 0.35 7.25 -15.44
CA GLY A 33 0.44 5.85 -15.83
C GLY A 33 -0.92 5.18 -15.83
N SER A 34 -0.97 3.91 -16.24
CA SER A 34 -2.18 3.11 -16.13
C SER A 34 -2.76 3.09 -14.70
N SER A 35 -4.07 3.22 -14.60
CA SER A 35 -4.80 3.18 -13.33
C SER A 35 -5.11 1.75 -12.84
N ARG A 36 -4.81 0.72 -13.64
CA ARG A 36 -5.14 -0.68 -13.34
C ARG A 36 -4.47 -1.21 -12.08
N SER A 37 -3.20 -0.89 -11.82
CA SER A 37 -2.54 -1.27 -10.56
C SER A 37 -3.25 -0.68 -9.35
N SER A 38 -3.68 0.58 -9.43
CA SER A 38 -4.42 1.25 -8.35
C SER A 38 -5.79 0.63 -8.13
N ALA A 39 -6.46 0.21 -9.21
CA ALA A 39 -7.74 -0.49 -9.13
C ALA A 39 -7.60 -1.88 -8.48
N LEU A 40 -6.55 -2.64 -8.81
CA LEU A 40 -6.26 -3.93 -8.17
C LEU A 40 -5.95 -3.78 -6.68
N ILE A 41 -5.15 -2.78 -6.31
CA ILE A 41 -4.89 -2.45 -4.89
C ILE A 41 -6.20 -2.10 -4.19
N ARG A 42 -7.07 -1.27 -4.78
CA ARG A 42 -8.38 -0.92 -4.20
C ARG A 42 -9.23 -2.16 -3.91
N VAL A 43 -9.39 -3.04 -4.89
CA VAL A 43 -10.16 -4.28 -4.73
C VAL A 43 -9.56 -5.17 -3.63
N GLY A 44 -8.24 -5.37 -3.68
CA GLY A 44 -7.54 -6.17 -2.67
C GLY A 44 -7.65 -5.58 -1.27
N LEU A 45 -7.59 -4.25 -1.11
CA LEU A 45 -7.75 -3.60 0.20
C LEU A 45 -9.14 -3.86 0.77
N ALA A 46 -10.20 -3.72 -0.02
CA ALA A 46 -11.55 -4.02 0.45
C ALA A 46 -11.70 -5.48 0.90
N MET A 47 -11.12 -6.42 0.16
CA MET A 47 -11.07 -7.84 0.55
C MET A 47 -10.29 -8.08 1.84
N LEU A 48 -9.18 -7.35 2.06
CA LEU A 48 -8.39 -7.43 3.28
C LEU A 48 -9.11 -6.83 4.50
N PHE A 49 -9.89 -5.77 4.31
CA PHE A 49 -10.79 -5.26 5.35
C PHE A 49 -11.80 -6.34 5.75
N TRP A 50 -12.43 -6.99 4.79
CA TRP A 50 -13.37 -8.08 5.06
C TRP A 50 -12.69 -9.27 5.73
N SER A 51 -11.53 -9.72 5.24
CA SER A 51 -10.83 -10.85 5.84
C SER A 51 -10.38 -10.57 7.27
N ARG A 52 -10.06 -9.31 7.60
CA ARG A 52 -9.69 -8.92 8.96
C ARG A 52 -10.90 -8.82 9.89
N TRP A 53 -11.97 -8.16 9.48
CA TRP A 53 -12.98 -7.66 10.42
C TRP A 53 -14.43 -8.04 10.12
N ALA A 54 -14.75 -8.56 8.94
CA ALA A 54 -16.15 -8.83 8.60
C ALA A 54 -16.81 -9.78 9.61
N GLY A 55 -16.10 -10.82 10.05
CA GLY A 55 -16.61 -11.77 11.05
C GLY A 55 -16.86 -11.15 12.43
N GLU A 56 -16.02 -10.19 12.84
CA GLU A 56 -16.15 -9.50 14.13
C GLU A 56 -17.22 -8.39 14.11
N LEU A 57 -17.60 -7.92 12.93
CA LEU A 57 -18.56 -6.83 12.72
C LEU A 57 -19.91 -7.29 12.17
N LEU A 58 -20.18 -8.60 12.12
CA LEU A 58 -21.51 -9.09 11.74
C LEU A 58 -22.58 -8.47 12.65
N LEU A 59 -23.73 -8.10 12.09
CA LEU A 59 -24.77 -7.31 12.78
C LEU A 59 -25.30 -7.96 14.07
N TYR A 60 -25.15 -9.28 14.23
CA TYR A 60 -25.58 -9.99 15.44
C TYR A 60 -24.51 -10.05 16.53
N MET A 61 -23.24 -9.71 16.24
CA MET A 61 -22.13 -9.78 17.20
C MET A 61 -22.23 -8.68 18.26
N ASP A 62 -22.72 -7.50 17.88
CA ASP A 62 -22.89 -6.35 18.77
C ASP A 62 -24.16 -5.57 18.35
N GLN A 63 -25.26 -5.81 19.07
CA GLN A 63 -26.57 -5.19 18.79
C GLN A 63 -26.73 -3.82 19.46
N SER A 64 -25.69 -3.29 20.11
CA SER A 64 -25.75 -1.92 20.63
C SER A 64 -25.88 -0.92 19.47
N PRO A 65 -26.48 0.27 19.68
CA PRO A 65 -26.58 1.29 18.63
C PRO A 65 -25.22 1.67 18.03
N MET A 66 -24.17 1.72 18.86
CA MET A 66 -22.81 2.01 18.42
C MET A 66 -22.20 0.86 17.58
N GLY A 67 -22.39 -0.39 18.02
CA GLY A 67 -21.93 -1.58 17.29
C GLY A 67 -22.59 -1.70 15.92
N LEU A 68 -23.92 -1.53 15.87
CA LEU A 68 -24.68 -1.54 14.62
C LEU A 68 -24.28 -0.39 13.69
N PHE A 69 -24.05 0.82 14.23
CA PHE A 69 -23.57 1.95 13.45
C PHE A 69 -22.19 1.69 12.85
N LEU A 70 -21.24 1.16 13.64
CA LEU A 70 -19.91 0.79 13.15
C LEU A 70 -19.99 -0.29 12.07
N ALA A 71 -20.74 -1.36 12.31
CA ALA A 71 -20.92 -2.46 11.36
C ALA A 71 -21.52 -1.98 10.03
N ALA A 72 -22.58 -1.18 10.07
CA ALA A 72 -23.20 -0.62 8.88
C ALA A 72 -22.22 0.26 8.09
N ASN A 73 -21.50 1.16 8.78
CA ASN A 73 -20.48 1.99 8.14
C ASN A 73 -19.37 1.16 7.51
N PHE A 74 -18.88 0.14 8.22
CA PHE A 74 -17.85 -0.77 7.72
C PHE A 74 -18.30 -1.46 6.43
N PHE A 75 -19.44 -2.15 6.44
CA PHE A 75 -19.90 -2.91 5.28
C PHE A 75 -20.25 -2.01 4.09
N VAL A 76 -20.89 -0.85 4.33
CA VAL A 76 -21.19 0.09 3.25
C VAL A 76 -19.90 0.67 2.67
N ALA A 77 -19.00 1.23 3.48
CA ALA A 77 -17.77 1.84 3.00
C ALA A 77 -16.90 0.85 2.21
N THR A 78 -16.71 -0.36 2.74
CA THR A 78 -15.88 -1.39 2.11
C THR A 78 -16.54 -1.99 0.87
N ALA A 79 -17.87 -2.15 0.83
CA ALA A 79 -18.57 -2.59 -0.38
C ALA A 79 -18.47 -1.55 -1.50
N LEU A 80 -18.68 -0.27 -1.19
CA LEU A 80 -18.49 0.84 -2.13
C LEU A 80 -17.04 0.90 -2.64
N LEU A 81 -16.07 0.67 -1.75
CA LEU A 81 -14.66 0.58 -2.10
C LEU A 81 -14.40 -0.61 -3.02
N PHE A 82 -14.99 -1.77 -2.77
CA PHE A 82 -14.81 -3.00 -3.55
C PHE A 82 -15.39 -2.87 -4.97
N VAL A 83 -16.61 -2.37 -5.11
CA VAL A 83 -17.22 -2.16 -6.44
C VAL A 83 -16.66 -0.94 -7.16
N GLY A 84 -16.06 0.00 -6.43
CA GLY A 84 -15.50 1.23 -6.97
C GLY A 84 -16.58 2.23 -7.37
N TYR A 85 -17.51 2.51 -6.44
CA TYR A 85 -18.49 3.59 -6.59
C TYR A 85 -18.08 4.77 -5.71
N HIS A 86 -17.94 5.95 -6.31
CA HIS A 86 -17.26 7.09 -5.71
C HIS A 86 -15.92 6.69 -5.08
N SER A 87 -15.09 5.96 -5.84
CA SER A 87 -13.95 5.16 -5.37
C SER A 87 -13.02 5.90 -4.41
N ARG A 88 -12.73 7.18 -4.67
CA ARG A 88 -11.86 8.01 -3.82
C ARG A 88 -12.53 8.37 -2.50
N VAL A 89 -13.82 8.68 -2.51
CA VAL A 89 -14.61 8.97 -1.30
C VAL A 89 -14.79 7.70 -0.48
N ALA A 90 -15.13 6.58 -1.13
CA ALA A 90 -15.23 5.27 -0.47
C ALA A 90 -13.91 4.84 0.18
N ALA A 91 -12.77 5.16 -0.44
CA ALA A 91 -11.44 4.92 0.11
C ALA A 91 -11.16 5.76 1.36
N VAL A 92 -11.49 7.06 1.32
CA VAL A 92 -11.41 7.93 2.51
C VAL A 92 -12.31 7.43 3.62
N TRP A 93 -13.56 7.07 3.31
CA TRP A 93 -14.53 6.56 4.29
C TRP A 93 -14.05 5.25 4.92
N THR A 94 -13.59 4.30 4.11
CA THR A 94 -13.05 3.01 4.59
C THR A 94 -11.83 3.23 5.51
N GLY A 95 -10.91 4.11 5.09
CA GLY A 95 -9.75 4.46 5.92
C GLY A 95 -10.14 5.13 7.23
N ALA A 96 -11.11 6.05 7.20
CA ALA A 96 -11.62 6.71 8.41
C ALA A 96 -12.30 5.74 9.37
N VAL A 97 -13.10 4.78 8.86
CA VAL A 97 -13.68 3.69 9.67
C VAL A 97 -12.56 2.86 10.29
N GLY A 98 -11.55 2.46 9.52
CA GLY A 98 -10.39 1.73 10.05
C GLY A 98 -9.62 2.49 11.14
N LEU A 99 -9.44 3.81 10.98
CA LEU A 99 -8.82 4.65 12.02
C LEU A 99 -9.71 4.80 13.26
N ALA A 100 -11.02 4.91 13.10
CA ALA A 100 -11.96 4.92 14.23
C ALA A 100 -11.92 3.60 14.99
N MET A 101 -11.86 2.46 14.28
CA MET A 101 -11.67 1.15 14.88
C MET A 101 -10.36 1.07 15.67
N TYR A 102 -9.26 1.59 15.11
CA TYR A 102 -7.96 1.60 15.77
C TYR A 102 -7.92 2.48 17.03
N TYR A 103 -8.25 3.77 16.89
CA TYR A 103 -8.08 4.74 17.98
C TYR A 103 -9.23 4.74 18.99
N TYR A 104 -10.47 4.76 18.52
CA TYR A 104 -11.62 4.87 19.41
C TYR A 104 -12.00 3.51 20.00
N PHE A 105 -12.31 2.54 19.14
CA PHE A 105 -12.74 1.23 19.64
C PHE A 105 -11.57 0.40 20.22
N GLY A 106 -10.40 0.45 19.58
CA GLY A 106 -9.20 -0.25 20.02
C GLY A 106 -8.63 0.34 21.30
N PHE A 107 -8.05 1.54 21.24
CA PHE A 107 -7.39 2.14 22.41
C PHE A 107 -8.37 2.68 23.46
N GLN A 108 -9.37 3.46 23.07
CA GLN A 108 -10.23 4.14 24.05
C GLN A 108 -11.26 3.22 24.70
N LEU A 109 -11.83 2.26 23.95
CA LEU A 109 -12.77 1.27 24.48
C LEU A 109 -12.13 -0.09 24.85
N GLY A 110 -10.82 -0.23 24.67
CA GLY A 110 -10.07 -1.40 25.13
C GLY A 110 -10.23 -2.67 24.28
N ARG A 111 -10.61 -2.57 23.00
CA ARG A 111 -10.60 -3.71 22.07
C ARG A 111 -9.19 -3.98 21.57
N GLU A 112 -8.35 -4.55 22.44
CA GLU A 112 -6.91 -4.79 22.21
C GLU A 112 -6.58 -5.41 20.83
N PRO A 113 -7.32 -6.42 20.30
CA PRO A 113 -7.03 -7.01 18.99
C PRO A 113 -7.06 -6.03 17.81
N TRP A 114 -7.65 -4.84 18.00
CA TRP A 114 -7.77 -3.80 16.98
C TRP A 114 -6.59 -2.81 17.01
N THR A 115 -5.76 -2.83 18.05
CA THR A 115 -4.65 -1.88 18.27
C THR A 115 -3.32 -2.32 17.67
N HIS A 116 -3.25 -3.48 17.03
CA HIS A 116 -2.02 -3.96 16.41
C HIS A 116 -1.62 -3.12 15.19
N HIS A 117 -0.34 -2.83 15.00
CA HIS A 117 0.14 -1.93 13.93
C HIS A 117 -0.29 -2.31 12.49
N HIS A 118 -0.61 -3.56 12.24
CA HIS A 118 -1.11 -4.01 10.93
C HIS A 118 -2.51 -3.49 10.59
N THR A 119 -3.36 -3.23 11.60
CA THR A 119 -4.68 -2.63 11.38
C THR A 119 -4.56 -1.16 10.98
N TYR A 120 -3.62 -0.45 11.60
CA TYR A 120 -3.27 0.92 11.25
C TYR A 120 -2.76 1.02 9.81
N LEU A 121 -1.85 0.13 9.40
CA LEU A 121 -1.36 0.11 8.02
C LEU A 121 -2.50 -0.09 7.00
N LEU A 122 -3.41 -1.01 7.26
CA LEU A 122 -4.54 -1.29 6.38
C LEU A 122 -5.46 -0.07 6.23
N ALA A 123 -5.73 0.64 7.34
CA ALA A 123 -6.49 1.89 7.33
C ALA A 123 -5.78 3.01 6.54
N VAL A 124 -4.47 3.21 6.79
CA VAL A 124 -3.67 4.21 6.07
C VAL A 124 -3.56 3.87 4.58
N ALA A 125 -3.42 2.60 4.21
CA ALA A 125 -3.39 2.18 2.81
C ALA A 125 -4.70 2.53 2.07
N ALA A 126 -5.85 2.40 2.73
CA ALA A 126 -7.13 2.87 2.21
C ALA A 126 -7.17 4.40 2.04
N LEU A 127 -6.58 5.18 2.94
CA LEU A 127 -6.46 6.63 2.75
C LEU A 127 -5.54 6.98 1.57
N LEU A 128 -4.40 6.30 1.45
CA LEU A 128 -3.44 6.53 0.36
C LEU A 128 -4.01 6.15 -1.00
N ILE A 129 -4.82 5.08 -1.10
CA ILE A 129 -5.43 4.71 -2.38
C ILE A 129 -6.44 5.76 -2.87
N ALA A 130 -7.01 6.58 -1.99
CA ALA A 130 -7.84 7.72 -2.39
C ALA A 130 -7.05 8.80 -3.16
N LEU A 131 -5.72 8.83 -3.02
CA LEU A 131 -4.82 9.74 -3.75
C LEU A 131 -4.40 9.19 -5.12
N THR A 132 -4.90 8.03 -5.52
CA THR A 132 -4.64 7.40 -6.82
C THR A 132 -5.85 7.49 -7.75
N PRO A 133 -5.70 7.24 -9.06
CA PRO A 133 -6.82 7.09 -9.99
C PRO A 133 -7.55 5.74 -9.84
N CYS A 134 -7.75 5.22 -8.61
CA CYS A 134 -8.31 3.87 -8.35
C CYS A 134 -9.74 3.62 -8.85
N GLY A 135 -10.46 4.68 -9.24
CA GLY A 135 -11.78 4.60 -9.86
C GLY A 135 -11.78 4.66 -11.39
N ARG A 136 -10.62 4.74 -12.05
CA ARG A 136 -10.54 4.83 -13.53
C ARG A 136 -10.46 3.47 -14.25
N SER A 137 -10.19 2.38 -13.52
CA SER A 137 -10.24 0.99 -14.04
C SER A 137 -10.97 0.08 -13.06
N TYR A 138 -11.58 -1.00 -13.58
CA TYR A 138 -12.27 -2.06 -12.82
C TYR A 138 -13.24 -1.57 -11.74
N SER A 139 -13.98 -0.50 -12.01
CA SER A 139 -14.85 0.18 -11.05
C SER A 139 -16.22 0.47 -11.67
N LEU A 140 -17.24 0.62 -10.83
CA LEU A 140 -18.54 1.12 -11.25
C LEU A 140 -18.44 2.56 -11.78
N ASP A 141 -17.59 3.40 -11.18
CA ASP A 141 -17.30 4.76 -11.66
C ASP A 141 -16.87 4.76 -13.14
N ARG A 142 -15.98 3.83 -13.50
CA ARG A 142 -15.49 3.66 -14.87
C ARG A 142 -16.61 3.22 -15.80
N TYR A 143 -17.36 2.20 -15.40
CA TYR A 143 -18.48 1.68 -16.19
C TYR A 143 -19.49 2.78 -16.50
N LEU A 144 -19.92 3.55 -15.49
CA LEU A 144 -20.85 4.66 -15.65
C LEU A 144 -20.28 5.77 -16.55
N ALA A 145 -18.98 6.07 -16.43
CA ALA A 145 -18.33 7.07 -17.27
C ALA A 145 -18.25 6.64 -18.75
N VAL A 146 -17.97 5.36 -19.03
CA VAL A 146 -17.95 4.82 -20.39
C VAL A 146 -19.36 4.82 -20.99
N MET A 147 -20.36 4.31 -20.27
CA MET A 147 -21.75 4.35 -20.73
C MET A 147 -22.26 5.77 -21.04
N ARG A 148 -21.78 6.76 -20.28
CA ARG A 148 -22.12 8.16 -20.51
C ARG A 148 -21.45 8.69 -21.78
N ALA A 149 -20.17 8.36 -21.99
CA ALA A 149 -19.44 8.75 -23.20
C ALA A 149 -20.07 8.14 -24.45
N GLU A 150 -20.41 6.85 -24.42
CA GLU A 150 -21.10 6.16 -25.52
C GLU A 150 -22.44 6.83 -25.88
N ARG A 151 -23.26 7.16 -24.86
CA ARG A 151 -24.52 7.88 -25.07
C ARG A 151 -24.35 9.27 -25.68
N MET A 152 -23.20 9.90 -25.47
CA MET A 152 -22.86 11.21 -26.02
C MET A 152 -22.08 11.11 -27.35
N GLY A 153 -21.82 9.89 -27.86
CA GLY A 153 -21.00 9.68 -29.05
C GLY A 153 -19.53 10.10 -28.88
N LEU A 154 -19.04 10.14 -27.64
CA LEU A 154 -17.67 10.52 -27.30
C LEU A 154 -16.79 9.27 -27.09
N PRO A 155 -15.47 9.37 -27.32
CA PRO A 155 -14.56 8.28 -27.00
C PRO A 155 -14.58 7.96 -25.50
N PRO A 156 -14.36 6.69 -25.10
CA PRO A 156 -14.31 6.32 -23.69
C PRO A 156 -13.16 7.07 -22.99
N PRO A 157 -13.34 7.51 -21.72
CA PRO A 157 -12.28 8.22 -21.00
C PRO A 157 -10.98 7.38 -20.91
N ALA A 158 -9.83 8.01 -20.71
CA ALA A 158 -8.58 7.26 -20.57
C ALA A 158 -8.50 6.51 -19.21
N GLU A 159 -7.92 5.31 -19.21
CA GLU A 159 -7.61 4.53 -17.99
C GLU A 159 -6.25 4.93 -17.37
N ARG A 160 -5.90 6.20 -17.46
CA ARG A 160 -4.63 6.74 -16.99
C ARG A 160 -4.84 7.79 -15.91
N GLY A 161 -3.84 8.04 -15.10
CA GLY A 161 -3.83 9.16 -14.18
C GLY A 161 -2.53 9.31 -13.42
N ASN A 162 -2.48 10.36 -12.62
CA ASN A 162 -1.32 10.72 -11.82
C ASN A 162 -0.87 9.59 -10.87
N LEU A 163 0.44 9.34 -10.80
CA LEU A 163 1.07 8.25 -10.04
C LEU A 163 1.54 8.63 -8.61
N TRP A 164 1.29 9.86 -8.16
CA TRP A 164 1.67 10.38 -6.86
C TRP A 164 1.19 9.50 -5.71
N GLY A 165 -0.09 9.12 -5.69
CA GLY A 165 -0.63 8.28 -4.63
C GLY A 165 0.08 6.91 -4.52
N LEU A 166 0.45 6.29 -5.65
CA LEU A 166 1.22 5.03 -5.64
C LEU A 166 2.62 5.24 -5.07
N ARG A 167 3.23 6.40 -5.30
CA ARG A 167 4.54 6.73 -4.72
C ARG A 167 4.47 6.98 -3.23
N LEU A 168 3.39 7.60 -2.75
CA LEU A 168 3.16 7.73 -1.31
C LEU A 168 3.00 6.36 -0.65
N ILE A 169 2.35 5.39 -1.31
CA ILE A 169 2.31 3.99 -0.85
C ILE A 169 3.74 3.41 -0.79
N VAL A 170 4.55 3.62 -1.83
CA VAL A 170 5.96 3.17 -1.84
C VAL A 170 6.76 3.78 -0.69
N VAL A 171 6.62 5.09 -0.43
CA VAL A 171 7.27 5.77 0.70
C VAL A 171 6.79 5.21 2.03
N GLN A 172 5.48 5.01 2.20
CA GLN A 172 4.90 4.43 3.39
C GLN A 172 5.48 3.03 3.68
N LEU A 173 5.61 2.18 2.66
CA LEU A 173 6.22 0.86 2.80
C LEU A 173 7.70 0.93 3.16
N SER A 174 8.46 1.85 2.54
CA SER A 174 9.87 2.05 2.88
C SER A 174 10.07 2.52 4.32
N VAL A 175 9.26 3.47 4.77
CA VAL A 175 9.26 3.95 6.16
C VAL A 175 8.93 2.80 7.12
N LEU A 176 7.92 2.01 6.78
CA LEU A 176 7.54 0.84 7.59
C LEU A 176 8.67 -0.17 7.71
N TYR A 177 9.31 -0.55 6.59
CA TYR A 177 10.45 -1.47 6.63
C TYR A 177 11.62 -0.91 7.42
N PHE A 178 11.92 0.39 7.27
CA PHE A 178 13.01 1.03 7.99
C PHE A 178 12.80 0.99 9.50
N PHE A 179 11.63 1.42 9.97
CA PHE A 179 11.35 1.42 11.40
C PHE A 179 11.18 0.00 11.97
N ALA A 180 10.65 -0.94 11.17
CA ALA A 180 10.59 -2.34 11.55
C ALA A 180 11.99 -2.97 11.73
N ALA A 181 12.94 -2.64 10.85
CA ALA A 181 14.33 -3.08 10.97
C ALA A 181 15.03 -2.41 12.16
N LEU A 182 14.79 -1.11 12.34
CA LEU A 182 15.38 -0.33 13.43
C LEU A 182 14.95 -0.84 14.81
N ASP A 183 13.66 -1.12 15.00
CA ASP A 183 13.11 -1.71 16.22
C ASP A 183 13.76 -3.08 16.54
N LYS A 184 14.05 -3.86 15.51
CA LYS A 184 14.75 -5.15 15.62
C LYS A 184 16.27 -5.03 15.70
N THR A 185 16.85 -3.83 15.57
CA THR A 185 18.29 -3.60 15.72
C THR A 185 18.65 -3.41 17.20
N SER A 186 18.28 -4.41 18.00
CA SER A 186 18.60 -4.49 19.42
C SER A 186 19.26 -5.83 19.72
N TYR A 187 20.10 -5.87 20.76
CA TYR A 187 20.74 -7.12 21.18
C TYR A 187 19.71 -8.22 21.48
N ALA A 188 18.57 -7.86 22.09
CA ALA A 188 17.50 -8.79 22.41
C ALA A 188 16.94 -9.51 21.18
N PHE A 189 16.89 -8.84 20.02
CA PHE A 189 16.42 -9.45 18.78
C PHE A 189 17.58 -10.12 18.02
N LEU A 190 18.70 -9.42 17.82
CA LEU A 190 19.83 -9.92 17.02
C LEU A 190 20.53 -11.15 17.61
N SER A 191 20.43 -11.37 18.92
CA SER A 191 20.93 -12.59 19.57
C SER A 191 20.09 -13.85 19.28
N GLY A 192 18.98 -13.75 18.55
CA GLY A 192 18.09 -14.88 18.31
C GLY A 192 17.02 -15.08 19.38
N ALA A 193 17.20 -14.53 20.58
CA ALA A 193 16.34 -14.79 21.73
C ALA A 193 14.84 -14.49 21.48
N ARG A 194 14.52 -13.44 20.71
CA ARG A 194 13.12 -13.14 20.33
C ARG A 194 12.54 -14.16 19.36
N ILE A 195 13.33 -14.63 18.39
CA ILE A 195 12.88 -15.65 17.43
C ILE A 195 12.72 -17.01 18.13
N GLU A 196 13.63 -17.36 19.04
CA GLU A 196 13.49 -18.54 19.91
C GLU A 196 12.20 -18.47 20.73
N ALA A 197 11.97 -17.36 21.43
CA ALA A 197 10.78 -17.19 22.25
C ALA A 197 9.49 -17.32 21.42
N ILE A 198 9.45 -16.76 20.21
CA ILE A 198 8.32 -16.91 19.28
C ILE A 198 8.14 -18.38 18.88
N PHE A 199 9.23 -19.08 18.53
CA PHE A 199 9.18 -20.49 18.13
C PHE A 199 8.65 -21.38 19.25
N LEU A 200 9.20 -21.22 20.47
CA LEU A 200 8.76 -21.96 21.65
C LEU A 200 7.29 -21.67 21.98
N TRP A 201 6.89 -20.40 21.92
CA TRP A 201 5.51 -20.00 22.21
C TRP A 201 4.47 -20.64 21.29
N TYR A 202 4.75 -20.72 19.98
CA TYR A 202 3.77 -21.18 19.00
C TYR A 202 3.87 -22.68 18.65
N TYR A 203 5.03 -23.33 18.84
CA TYR A 203 5.26 -24.67 18.30
C TYR A 203 5.68 -25.73 19.32
N GLU A 204 6.62 -25.40 20.22
CA GLU A 204 7.32 -26.43 21.02
C GLU A 204 7.00 -26.36 22.53
N GLY A 205 6.39 -25.25 22.98
CA GLY A 205 6.09 -25.03 24.40
C GLY A 205 7.35 -24.88 25.25
N SER A 206 7.52 -25.78 26.23
CA SER A 206 8.66 -25.77 27.18
C SER A 206 9.89 -26.52 26.68
N ASP A 207 9.75 -27.35 25.64
CA ASP A 207 10.85 -28.18 25.18
C ASP A 207 11.78 -27.36 24.28
N HIS A 208 13.05 -27.25 24.68
CA HIS A 208 14.02 -26.41 23.97
C HIS A 208 14.90 -27.26 23.06
N PRO A 209 14.71 -27.23 21.72
CA PRO A 209 15.47 -28.07 20.81
C PRO A 209 16.95 -27.65 20.76
N ALA A 210 17.83 -28.64 20.71
CA ALA A 210 19.27 -28.41 20.60
C ALA A 210 19.59 -27.70 19.28
N GLY A 211 20.37 -26.62 19.36
CA GLY A 211 20.79 -25.86 18.18
C GLY A 211 19.79 -24.80 17.68
N LEU A 212 18.63 -24.63 18.32
CA LEU A 212 17.69 -23.56 17.95
C LEU A 212 18.36 -22.17 18.02
N ALA A 213 19.23 -21.95 19.00
CA ALA A 213 19.76 -20.62 19.28
C ALA A 213 20.66 -20.05 18.16
N TRP A 214 21.56 -20.86 17.62
CA TRP A 214 22.42 -20.41 16.51
C TRP A 214 21.60 -20.15 15.26
N LEU A 215 20.59 -20.99 14.98
CA LEU A 215 19.70 -20.82 13.83
C LEU A 215 18.85 -19.55 13.99
N ALA A 216 18.28 -19.33 15.17
CA ALA A 216 17.50 -18.15 15.49
C ALA A 216 18.32 -16.86 15.39
N THR A 217 19.59 -16.90 15.78
CA THR A 217 20.53 -15.78 15.61
C THR A 217 20.71 -15.44 14.13
N ILE A 218 21.00 -16.45 13.29
CA ILE A 218 21.18 -16.26 11.84
C ILE A 218 19.90 -15.70 11.20
N VAL A 219 18.74 -16.27 11.54
CA VAL A 219 17.45 -15.80 11.06
C VAL A 219 17.20 -14.35 11.51
N SER A 220 17.50 -14.01 12.76
CA SER A 220 17.30 -12.64 13.27
C SER A 220 18.14 -11.62 12.50
N ILE A 221 19.42 -11.91 12.28
CA ILE A 221 20.32 -11.05 11.48
C ILE A 221 19.82 -10.96 10.04
N ALA A 222 19.42 -12.08 9.43
CA ALA A 222 18.91 -12.12 8.07
C ALA A 222 17.62 -11.29 7.91
N VAL A 223 16.70 -11.36 8.86
CA VAL A 223 15.46 -10.56 8.88
C VAL A 223 15.79 -9.07 8.94
N VAL A 224 16.64 -8.63 9.86
CA VAL A 224 17.00 -7.21 10.00
C VAL A 224 17.72 -6.70 8.74
N ALA A 225 18.68 -7.47 8.23
CA ALA A 225 19.39 -7.13 7.00
C ALA A 225 18.43 -7.03 5.81
N LEU A 226 17.53 -8.00 5.65
CA LEU A 226 16.52 -7.98 4.60
C LEU A 226 15.59 -6.78 4.72
N GLU A 227 15.06 -6.48 5.90
CA GLU A 227 14.17 -5.33 6.11
C GLU A 227 14.87 -4.00 5.76
N TYR A 228 16.14 -3.79 6.15
CA TYR A 228 16.90 -2.63 5.70
C TYR A 228 17.10 -2.62 4.17
N CYS A 229 17.44 -3.76 3.57
CA CYS A 229 17.55 -3.88 2.12
C CYS A 229 16.22 -3.56 1.42
N LEU A 230 15.08 -3.97 1.96
CA LEU A 230 13.76 -3.65 1.43
C LEU A 230 13.44 -2.16 1.56
N ALA A 231 13.71 -1.57 2.73
CA ALA A 231 13.46 -0.17 3.02
C ALA A 231 14.15 0.76 2.00
N PHE A 232 15.45 0.52 1.77
CA PHE A 232 16.27 1.37 0.91
C PHE A 232 16.34 0.87 -0.53
N GLY A 233 16.32 -0.43 -0.78
CA GLY A 233 16.56 -0.99 -2.11
C GLY A 233 15.29 -1.18 -2.94
N LEU A 234 14.15 -1.50 -2.34
CA LEU A 234 12.94 -1.83 -3.12
C LEU A 234 12.35 -0.66 -3.94
N PRO A 235 12.42 0.62 -3.47
CA PRO A 235 11.98 1.77 -4.26
C PRO A 235 12.70 1.90 -5.60
N PHE A 236 13.99 1.56 -5.66
CA PHE A 236 14.81 1.76 -6.85
C PHE A 236 14.69 0.60 -7.84
N ARG A 237 14.42 0.92 -9.11
CA ARG A 237 14.20 -0.07 -10.17
C ARG A 237 15.34 -1.07 -10.34
N ALA A 238 16.59 -0.63 -10.20
CA ALA A 238 17.78 -1.46 -10.41
C ALA A 238 17.90 -2.60 -9.38
N THR A 239 17.61 -2.30 -8.12
CA THR A 239 17.71 -3.22 -6.98
C THR A 239 16.42 -4.01 -6.76
N ARG A 240 15.25 -3.46 -7.14
CA ARG A 240 13.94 -4.08 -6.95
C ARG A 240 13.85 -5.52 -7.43
N ARG A 241 14.40 -5.85 -8.61
CA ARG A 241 14.34 -7.21 -9.17
C ARG A 241 14.97 -8.26 -8.27
N TYR A 242 15.96 -7.89 -7.46
CA TYR A 242 16.64 -8.78 -6.54
C TYR A 242 15.93 -8.89 -5.19
N LEU A 243 15.15 -7.89 -4.83
CA LEU A 243 14.53 -7.76 -3.51
C LEU A 243 13.04 -8.14 -3.50
N LEU A 244 12.40 -8.18 -4.66
CA LEU A 244 10.98 -8.48 -4.77
C LEU A 244 10.65 -9.91 -4.33
N LEU A 245 11.37 -10.90 -4.86
CA LEU A 245 11.16 -12.30 -4.49
C LEU A 245 11.53 -12.58 -3.03
N PRO A 246 12.70 -12.15 -2.50
CA PRO A 246 12.99 -12.30 -1.08
C PRO A 246 11.96 -11.62 -0.18
N GLY A 247 11.50 -10.41 -0.53
CA GLY A 247 10.47 -9.71 0.23
C GLY A 247 9.12 -10.42 0.24
N LEU A 248 8.66 -10.93 -0.92
CA LEU A 248 7.43 -11.73 -0.99
C LEU A 248 7.57 -13.06 -0.24
N ALA A 249 8.71 -13.74 -0.36
CA ALA A 249 8.99 -14.98 0.36
C ALA A 249 9.01 -14.74 1.88
N PHE A 250 9.62 -13.65 2.34
CA PHE A 250 9.60 -13.23 3.74
C PHE A 250 8.17 -13.05 4.27
N HIS A 251 7.32 -12.33 3.53
CA HIS A 251 5.91 -12.16 3.90
C HIS A 251 5.13 -13.48 3.86
N ALA A 252 5.40 -14.36 2.89
CA ALA A 252 4.77 -15.67 2.82
C ALA A 252 5.17 -16.56 4.00
N ILE A 253 6.44 -16.55 4.41
CA ILE A 253 6.92 -17.26 5.59
C ILE A 253 6.19 -16.74 6.82
N ILE A 254 6.19 -15.43 7.06
CA ILE A 254 5.46 -14.82 8.19
C ILE A 254 3.98 -15.17 8.16
N TYR A 255 3.34 -15.15 6.99
CA TYR A 255 1.93 -15.49 6.85
C TYR A 255 1.63 -16.93 7.29
N LEU A 256 2.54 -17.86 6.99
CA LEU A 256 2.37 -19.28 7.31
C LEU A 256 2.77 -19.60 8.75
N THR A 257 3.73 -18.87 9.32
CA THR A 257 4.32 -19.22 10.61
C THR A 257 3.84 -18.35 11.77
N LEU A 258 3.31 -17.15 11.52
CA LEU A 258 2.88 -16.23 12.57
C LEU A 258 1.42 -15.84 12.37
N PRO A 259 0.65 -15.61 13.47
CA PRO A 259 -0.76 -15.24 13.40
C PRO A 259 -0.98 -13.76 13.00
N VAL A 260 -0.27 -13.28 11.99
CA VAL A 260 -0.33 -11.91 11.46
C VAL A 260 -0.66 -11.89 9.97
N TYR A 261 -1.62 -12.73 9.57
CA TYR A 261 -1.96 -13.04 8.18
C TYR A 261 -2.27 -11.79 7.34
N THR A 262 -3.06 -10.86 7.88
CA THR A 262 -3.51 -9.67 7.12
C THR A 262 -2.39 -8.67 6.90
N PHE A 263 -1.37 -8.64 7.75
CA PHE A 263 -0.19 -7.80 7.55
C PHE A 263 0.57 -8.23 6.30
N SER A 264 0.99 -9.50 6.23
CA SER A 264 1.76 -10.03 5.10
C SER A 264 0.98 -9.92 3.79
N ALA A 265 -0.33 -10.18 3.82
CA ALA A 265 -1.18 -10.03 2.64
C ALA A 265 -1.32 -8.56 2.20
N THR A 266 -1.41 -7.62 3.14
CA THR A 266 -1.40 -6.17 2.84
C THR A 266 -0.06 -5.76 2.21
N MET A 267 1.07 -6.19 2.78
CA MET A 267 2.39 -5.88 2.24
C MET A 267 2.56 -6.43 0.82
N ALA A 268 2.18 -7.70 0.59
CA ALA A 268 2.23 -8.33 -0.72
C ALA A 268 1.32 -7.64 -1.74
N LEU A 269 0.12 -7.22 -1.35
CA LEU A 269 -0.78 -6.44 -2.21
C LEU A 269 -0.17 -5.09 -2.60
N LEU A 270 0.36 -4.36 -1.63
CA LEU A 270 0.94 -3.03 -1.85
C LEU A 270 2.24 -3.08 -2.66
N TYR A 271 2.86 -4.25 -2.85
CA TYR A 271 3.96 -4.41 -3.79
C TYR A 271 3.59 -4.07 -5.24
N LEU A 272 2.30 -4.13 -5.59
CA LEU A 272 1.80 -3.63 -6.87
C LEU A 272 2.18 -2.17 -7.13
N ALA A 273 2.34 -1.36 -6.08
CA ALA A 273 2.76 0.04 -6.19
C ALA A 273 4.23 0.22 -6.58
N TYR A 274 5.08 -0.80 -6.35
CA TYR A 274 6.47 -0.74 -6.82
C TYR A 274 6.53 -0.91 -8.34
N PHE A 275 5.71 -1.76 -8.95
CA PHE A 275 5.80 -2.02 -10.39
C PHE A 275 5.49 -0.76 -11.23
N ASP A 276 6.11 -0.69 -12.41
CA ASP A 276 5.71 0.30 -13.40
C ASP A 276 4.25 0.05 -13.81
N ALA A 277 3.40 1.06 -13.64
CA ALA A 277 1.96 0.95 -13.90
C ALA A 277 1.67 0.52 -15.34
N ASP A 278 2.46 0.98 -16.32
CA ASP A 278 2.29 0.61 -17.73
C ASP A 278 2.85 -0.80 -18.01
N ALA A 279 3.81 -1.28 -17.22
CA ALA A 279 4.24 -2.68 -17.30
C ALA A 279 3.16 -3.64 -16.79
N VAL A 280 2.47 -3.28 -15.70
CA VAL A 280 1.33 -4.06 -15.18
C VAL A 280 0.22 -4.09 -16.23
N ASP A 281 -0.09 -2.96 -16.84
CA ASP A 281 -1.08 -2.86 -17.91
C ASP A 281 -0.79 -3.79 -19.09
N LYS A 282 0.47 -3.81 -19.57
CA LYS A 282 0.90 -4.70 -20.66
C LYS A 282 0.71 -6.17 -20.32
N VAL A 283 1.01 -6.57 -19.09
CA VAL A 283 0.81 -7.96 -18.63
C VAL A 283 -0.68 -8.31 -18.61
N ILE A 284 -1.50 -7.41 -18.06
CA ILE A 284 -2.96 -7.58 -18.03
C ILE A 284 -3.54 -7.69 -19.45
N ALA A 285 -3.16 -6.79 -20.36
CA ALA A 285 -3.64 -6.80 -21.74
C ALA A 285 -3.30 -8.13 -22.42
N ARG A 286 -2.07 -8.62 -22.25
CA ARG A 286 -1.64 -9.93 -22.74
C ARG A 286 -2.48 -11.07 -22.17
N LEU A 287 -2.77 -11.06 -20.87
CA LEU A 287 -3.61 -12.08 -20.23
C LEU A 287 -5.07 -12.04 -20.71
N GLN A 288 -5.56 -10.86 -21.08
CA GLN A 288 -6.90 -10.66 -21.63
C GLN A 288 -7.01 -10.97 -23.13
N GLY A 289 -5.91 -11.40 -23.77
CA GLY A 289 -5.88 -11.63 -25.22
C GLY A 289 -5.96 -10.34 -26.06
N ILE A 290 -5.85 -9.18 -25.42
CA ILE A 290 -5.74 -7.89 -26.10
C ILE A 290 -4.27 -7.79 -26.52
N GLY A 291 -4.00 -7.94 -27.82
CA GLY A 291 -2.64 -7.79 -28.37
C GLY A 291 -2.00 -6.47 -27.92
N PRO A 292 -0.66 -6.31 -28.01
CA PRO A 292 -0.03 -5.04 -27.65
C PRO A 292 -0.71 -3.94 -28.46
N THR A 293 -1.52 -3.11 -27.78
CA THR A 293 -2.14 -1.94 -28.39
C THR A 293 -0.98 -1.12 -28.92
N GLY A 294 -0.85 -1.07 -30.25
CA GLY A 294 0.14 -0.25 -30.92
C GLY A 294 0.05 1.12 -30.28
N THR A 295 1.14 1.56 -29.66
CA THR A 295 1.24 2.92 -29.18
C THR A 295 1.00 3.79 -30.41
N ALA A 296 -0.14 4.47 -30.45
CA ALA A 296 -0.43 5.52 -31.42
C ALA A 296 0.64 6.60 -31.25
N ARG A 297 1.76 6.40 -31.95
CA ARG A 297 2.91 7.31 -32.04
C ARG A 297 3.41 7.41 -33.50
N GLU A 298 2.62 6.92 -34.44
CA GLU A 298 2.75 7.18 -35.88
C GLU A 298 1.49 7.90 -36.32
N GLU A 299 1.49 9.22 -36.15
CA GLU A 299 0.73 10.21 -36.94
C GLU A 299 0.95 11.60 -36.31
N ILE A 300 2.21 12.03 -36.31
CA ILE A 300 2.52 13.44 -36.51
C ILE A 300 3.64 13.47 -37.55
N SER A 301 3.30 14.13 -38.66
CA SER A 301 4.09 14.46 -39.84
C SER A 301 5.55 14.79 -39.59
#